data_AF-A0A356FWW9-F1
#
_entry.id   AF-A0A356FWW9-F1
#
_cell.length_a   1.000
_cell.length_b   1.000
_cell.length_c   1.000
_cell.angle_alpha   90.00
_cell.angle_beta   90.00
_cell.angle_gamma   90.00
#
_symmetry.space_group_name_H-M   'P 1'
#
loop_
_entity.id
_entity.type
_entity.pdbx_description
1 polymer ?
#
loop_
_entity_poly.entity_id
_entity_poly.type
_entity_poly.pdbx_seq_one_letter_code
_entity_poly.pdbx_strand_id
1 'polypeptide(L)'
;MRQGAEGIRINCGGRLGGAEIARTEWYREGRVPLHTLRADVDYGISTAHTTYGACGIKVWIFKGEIMAHDPMAQDKRLSDGQR
;
A
#
# COMPACT_ATOMS: atom_id res chain seq x y z
N MET A 1 -4.51 7.38 9.97
CA MET A 1 -4.40 7.85 8.57
C MET A 1 -5.27 9.09 8.26
N ARG A 2 -4.71 10.09 7.57
CA ARG A 2 -5.38 11.41 7.32
C ARG A 2 -6.23 11.49 6.05
N GLN A 3 -6.08 10.56 5.09
CA GLN A 3 -6.73 10.62 3.77
C GLN A 3 -7.72 9.47 3.51
N GLY A 4 -8.41 8.96 4.55
CA GLY A 4 -9.50 8.00 4.37
C GLY A 4 -9.10 6.55 4.06
N ALA A 5 -7.82 6.22 4.00
CA ALA A 5 -7.37 4.83 3.92
C ALA A 5 -7.67 4.08 5.23
N GLU A 6 -8.16 2.84 5.11
CA GLU A 6 -8.55 1.97 6.23
C GLU A 6 -7.38 1.09 6.73
N GLY A 7 -6.39 0.85 5.88
CA GLY A 7 -5.13 0.24 6.29
C GLY A 7 -3.97 0.51 5.34
N ILE A 8 -2.76 0.48 5.88
CA ILE A 8 -1.51 0.57 5.13
C ILE A 8 -0.54 -0.47 5.63
N ARG A 9 0.19 -1.07 4.70
CA ARG A 9 1.38 -1.90 4.97
C ARG A 9 2.53 -1.37 4.13
N ILE A 10 3.69 -1.18 4.74
CA ILE A 10 4.92 -0.80 4.05
C ILE A 10 5.97 -1.84 4.40
N ASN A 11 6.60 -2.42 3.40
CA ASN A 11 7.77 -3.27 3.56
C ASN A 11 8.95 -2.62 2.84
N CYS A 12 10.03 -2.37 3.59
CA CYS A 12 11.29 -1.86 3.05
C CYS A 12 12.37 -2.93 3.20
N GLY A 13 13.05 -3.28 2.11
CA GLY A 13 14.11 -4.27 2.09
C GLY A 13 15.40 -3.70 1.53
N GLY A 14 16.54 -4.06 2.13
CA GLY A 14 17.85 -3.65 1.66
C GLY A 14 18.83 -3.42 2.82
N ARG A 15 19.92 -2.72 2.54
CA ARG A 15 20.92 -2.33 3.55
C ARG A 15 20.44 -1.11 4.34
N LEU A 16 19.36 -1.29 5.09
CA LEU A 16 18.68 -0.21 5.81
C LEU A 16 19.62 0.45 6.82
N GLY A 17 19.75 1.78 6.75
CA GLY A 17 20.68 2.55 7.58
C GLY A 17 22.16 2.34 7.26
N GLY A 18 22.51 1.73 6.12
CA GLY A 18 23.90 1.43 5.75
C GLY A 18 24.46 0.16 6.39
N ALA A 19 23.61 -0.67 7.01
CA ALA A 19 24.03 -1.94 7.61
C ALA A 19 24.75 -2.85 6.59
N GLU A 20 25.70 -3.65 7.08
CA GLU A 20 26.46 -4.58 6.24
C GLU A 20 25.55 -5.67 5.64
N ILE A 21 24.58 -6.16 6.40
CA ILE A 21 23.64 -7.21 6.00
C ILE A 21 22.28 -6.60 5.67
N ALA A 22 21.71 -7.00 4.54
CA ALA A 22 20.38 -6.55 4.13
C ALA A 22 19.29 -7.12 5.04
N ARG A 23 18.30 -6.30 5.40
CA ARG A 23 17.13 -6.67 6.22
C ARG A 23 15.85 -6.22 5.56
N THR A 24 14.74 -6.84 5.94
CA THR A 24 13.40 -6.43 5.55
C THR A 24 12.65 -5.98 6.79
N GLU A 25 12.37 -4.69 6.88
CA GLU A 25 11.55 -4.11 7.93
C GLU A 25 10.16 -3.84 7.37
N TRP A 26 9.14 -4.08 8.18
CA TRP A 26 7.77 -3.80 7.78
C TRP A 26 7.03 -3.05 8.87
N TYR A 27 6.14 -2.17 8.43
CA TYR A 27 5.24 -1.43 9.28
C TYR A 27 3.82 -1.61 8.76
N ARG A 28 2.87 -1.73 9.68
CA ARG A 28 1.44 -1.86 9.36
C ARG A 28 0.64 -0.99 10.31
N GLU A 29 -0.26 -0.19 9.75
CA GLU A 29 -1.26 0.57 10.48
C GLU A 29 -2.63 0.23 9.90
N GLY A 30 -3.61 -0.08 10.76
CA GLY A 30 -4.94 -0.49 10.32
C GLY A 30 -5.00 -1.90 9.71
N ARG A 31 -6.06 -2.14 8.93
CA ARG A 31 -6.43 -3.47 8.38
C ARG A 31 -6.07 -3.57 6.91
N VAL A 32 -5.30 -4.59 6.51
CA VAL A 32 -4.93 -4.83 5.11
C VAL A 32 -5.22 -6.30 4.75
N PRO A 33 -6.46 -6.61 4.34
CA PRO A 33 -6.88 -7.99 4.07
C PRO A 33 -6.42 -8.45 2.68
N LEU A 34 -5.24 -9.08 2.60
CA LEU A 34 -4.66 -9.56 1.34
C LEU A 34 -5.33 -10.81 0.76
N HIS A 35 -6.14 -11.51 1.56
CA HIS A 35 -6.85 -12.73 1.13
C HIS A 35 -8.29 -12.46 0.68
N THR A 36 -8.79 -11.23 0.85
CA THR A 36 -10.18 -10.87 0.55
C THR A 36 -10.26 -10.24 -0.84
N LEU A 37 -10.77 -10.97 -1.85
CA LEU A 37 -10.82 -10.48 -3.24
C LEU A 37 -11.66 -9.21 -3.44
N ARG A 38 -12.67 -8.98 -2.58
CA ARG A 38 -13.49 -7.76 -2.61
C ARG A 38 -12.83 -6.54 -1.98
N ALA A 39 -11.66 -6.71 -1.35
CA ALA A 39 -10.93 -5.60 -0.75
C ALA A 39 -10.26 -4.77 -1.83
N ASP A 40 -10.49 -3.46 -1.82
CA ASP A 40 -9.79 -2.51 -2.68
C ASP A 40 -8.42 -2.21 -2.07
N VAL A 41 -7.39 -2.86 -2.62
CA VAL A 41 -6.00 -2.73 -2.15
C VAL A 41 -5.12 -2.32 -3.31
N ASP A 42 -4.60 -1.10 -3.26
CA ASP A 42 -3.56 -0.66 -4.17
C ASP A 42 -2.21 -1.23 -3.73
N TYR A 43 -1.44 -1.73 -4.69
CA TYR A 43 -0.07 -2.17 -4.48
C TYR A 43 0.89 -1.35 -5.34
N GLY A 44 1.94 -0.83 -4.72
CA GLY A 44 2.99 -0.08 -5.39
C GLY A 44 4.37 -0.61 -5.02
N ILE A 45 5.30 -0.56 -5.99
CA ILE A 45 6.71 -0.85 -5.77
C ILE A 45 7.56 0.33 -6.21
N SER A 46 8.65 0.56 -5.50
CA SER A 46 9.67 1.52 -5.89
C SER A 46 11.03 1.08 -5.35
N THR A 47 12.10 1.46 -6.04
CA THR A 47 13.47 1.17 -5.63
C THR A 47 14.19 2.48 -5.37
N ALA A 48 14.70 2.64 -4.15
CA ALA A 48 15.56 3.75 -3.79
C ALA A 48 17.03 3.36 -4.02
N HIS A 49 17.70 4.11 -4.88
CA HIS A 49 19.14 3.98 -5.10
C HIS A 49 19.89 4.84 -4.08
N THR A 50 20.62 4.18 -3.19
CA THR A 50 21.42 4.84 -2.14
C THR A 50 22.90 4.58 -2.37
N THR A 51 23.75 5.31 -1.66
CA THR A 51 25.21 5.11 -1.70
C THR A 51 25.64 3.69 -1.31
N TYR A 52 24.87 3.02 -0.45
CA TYR A 52 25.19 1.68 0.06
C TYR A 52 24.51 0.54 -0.72
N GLY A 53 23.79 0.86 -1.80
CA GLY A 53 23.09 -0.10 -2.65
C GLY A 53 21.63 0.27 -2.90
N ALA A 54 20.86 -0.68 -3.40
CA ALA A 54 19.43 -0.51 -3.68
C ALA A 54 18.57 -0.95 -2.49
N CYS A 55 17.59 -0.12 -2.14
CA CYS A 55 16.54 -0.44 -1.16
C CYS A 55 15.20 -0.57 -1.87
N GLY A 56 14.59 -1.74 -1.82
CA GLY A 56 13.27 -2.00 -2.40
C GLY A 56 12.16 -1.64 -1.41
N ILE A 57 11.15 -0.93 -1.88
CA ILE A 57 10.00 -0.46 -1.11
C ILE A 57 8.75 -1.04 -1.74
N LYS A 58 7.92 -1.69 -0.93
CA LYS A 58 6.63 -2.28 -1.32
C LYS A 58 5.55 -1.72 -0.41
N VAL A 59 4.50 -1.15 -1.00
CA VAL A 59 3.42 -0.48 -0.27
C VAL A 59 2.09 -1.10 -0.65
N TRP A 60 1.25 -1.35 0.35
CA TRP A 60 -0.15 -1.73 0.18
C TRP A 60 -1.03 -0.68 0.85
N ILE A 61 -2.04 -0.17 0.15
CA ILE A 61 -3.01 0.79 0.68
C ILE A 61 -4.40 0.19 0.53
N PHE A 62 -5.06 -0.09 1.65
CA PHE A 62 -6.43 -0.57 1.69
C PHE A 62 -7.39 0.62 1.81
N LYS A 63 -8.28 0.77 0.83
CA LYS A 63 -9.24 1.88 0.72
C LYS A 63 -10.67 1.53 1.17
N GLY A 64 -10.94 0.25 1.46
CA GLY A 64 -12.27 -0.26 1.78
C GLY A 64 -12.65 -1.46 0.90
N GLU A 65 -13.90 -1.92 0.99
CA GLU A 65 -14.39 -3.05 0.20
C GLU A 65 -15.28 -2.57 -0.97
N ILE A 66 -15.12 -3.18 -2.14
CA ILE A 66 -15.96 -2.92 -3.32
C ILE A 66 -17.16 -3.86 -3.24
N MET A 67 -18.34 -3.31 -2.95
CA MET A 67 -19.59 -4.06 -3.05
C MET A 67 -20.04 -4.07 -4.52
N ALA A 68 -19.71 -5.14 -5.25
CA ALA A 68 -20.03 -5.31 -6.67
C ALA A 68 -21.54 -5.44 -7.00
N HIS A 69 -22.43 -5.23 -6.03
CA HIS A 69 -23.89 -5.31 -6.19
C HIS A 69 -24.63 -4.03 -5.78
N ASP A 70 -23.91 -2.94 -5.52
CA ASP A 70 -24.52 -1.65 -5.18
C ASP A 70 -24.43 -0.71 -6.40
N PRO A 71 -25.53 -0.36 -7.07
CA PRO A 71 -25.52 0.51 -8.26
C PRO A 71 -24.89 1.89 -8.02
N MET A 72 -24.71 2.30 -6.75
CA MET A 72 -24.01 3.53 -6.35
C MET A 72 -22.48 3.42 -6.31
N ALA A 73 -21.89 2.22 -6.47
CA ALA A 73 -20.43 2.02 -6.42
C ALA A 73 -19.71 2.55 -7.67
N GLN A 74 -20.39 2.64 -8.82
CA GLN A 74 -19.84 3.25 -10.04
C GLN A 74 -19.71 4.77 -9.89
N ASP A 75 -20.67 5.40 -9.23
CA ASP A 75 -20.73 6.87 -9.05
C ASP A 75 -19.57 7.40 -8.22
N LYS A 76 -19.17 6.65 -7.18
CA LYS A 76 -18.07 7.05 -6.28
C LYS A 76 -16.70 7.06 -6.96
N ARG A 77 -16.46 6.15 -7.92
CA ARG A 77 -15.22 6.13 -8.73
C ARG A 77 -15.16 7.27 -9.74
N LEU A 78 -16.30 7.64 -10.32
CA LEU A 78 -16.40 8.77 -11.25
C LEU A 78 -16.22 10.12 -10.52
N SER A 79 -16.72 10.24 -9.29
CA SER A 79 -16.55 11.47 -8.49
C SER A 79 -15.12 11.69 -8.00
N ASP A 80 -14.40 10.62 -7.62
CA ASP A 80 -13.01 10.73 -7.14
C ASP A 80 -12.01 11.01 -8.27
N GLY A 81 -12.34 10.66 -9.52
CA GLY A 81 -11.51 10.98 -10.69
C GLY A 81 -11.69 12.41 -11.24
N GLN A 82 -12.68 13.17 -10.74
CA GLN A 82 -12.99 14.55 -11.17
C GLN A 82 -12.49 15.62 -10.19
N ARG A 83 -11.79 15.25 -9.12
CA ARG A 83 -11.17 16.19 -8.16
C ARG A 83 -9.66 16.27 -8.29
#